data_AF-A0A7S3FT12-F1
#
_entry.id   AF-A0A7S3FT12-F1
#
_cell.length_a   1.000
_cell.length_b   1.000
_cell.length_c   1.000
_cell.angle_alpha   90.00
_cell.angle_beta   90.00
_cell.angle_gamma   90.00
#
_symmetry.space_group_name_H-M   'P 1'
#
loop_
_entity.id
_entity.type
_entity.pdbx_description
1 polymer ?
#
loop_
_entity_poly.entity_id
_entity_poly.type
_entity_poly.pdbx_seq_one_letter_code
_entity_poly.pdbx_strand_id
1 'polypeptide(L)'
;MDRFTYSRAPVKRVDSVQFGTLSPEEIKRYSVANVDQPTIFEGGKPKVGGLADPRMGTIDRNVLCETCNCNFQECPGHFGHHELAVPVFHLGFQTSVLKILRSVCFSCSRILCDRTDPAFQKCLECPNAKQRQRMTYKLCAGKRDCSFGGGNDEDLMEDDTAQGGCSARQPDIKLNALRFIATFKQRSKRDDSEDEDEELGTMEEQE
;
A
#
# COMPACT_ATOMS: atom_id res chain seq x y z
N MET A 1 37.81 -10.95 -23.79
CA MET A 1 37.81 -12.08 -22.85
C MET A 1 36.70 -11.81 -21.85
N ASP A 2 35.66 -12.63 -21.85
CA ASP A 2 34.49 -12.42 -21.00
C ASP A 2 34.88 -12.45 -19.52
N ARG A 3 34.45 -11.42 -18.80
CA ARG A 3 34.90 -11.07 -17.45
C ARG A 3 34.26 -11.92 -16.34
N PHE A 4 33.50 -12.95 -16.70
CA PHE A 4 32.60 -13.69 -15.81
C PHE A 4 32.81 -15.21 -15.94
N THR A 5 32.52 -15.91 -14.85
CA THR A 5 32.53 -17.38 -14.78
C THR A 5 31.46 -17.98 -15.69
N TYR A 6 31.72 -19.20 -16.19
CA TYR A 6 30.79 -19.89 -17.08
C TYR A 6 29.45 -20.15 -16.38
N SER A 7 28.33 -19.77 -17.02
CA SER A 7 26.97 -20.06 -16.57
C SER A 7 26.24 -20.89 -17.62
N ARG A 8 25.44 -21.86 -17.16
CA ARG A 8 24.53 -22.64 -18.03
C ARG A 8 23.35 -21.81 -18.54
N ALA A 9 23.09 -20.65 -17.92
CA ALA A 9 21.97 -19.80 -18.31
C ALA A 9 22.24 -19.16 -19.69
N PRO A 10 21.28 -19.21 -20.64
CA PRO A 10 21.46 -18.61 -21.95
C PRO A 10 21.49 -17.07 -21.84
N VAL A 11 22.41 -16.45 -22.57
CA VAL A 11 22.50 -14.99 -22.65
C VAL A 11 21.28 -14.45 -23.39
N LYS A 12 20.54 -13.56 -22.73
CA LYS A 12 19.39 -12.84 -23.31
C LYS A 12 19.55 -11.34 -23.11
N ARG A 13 18.95 -10.55 -24.01
CA ARG A 13 18.84 -9.10 -23.84
C ARG A 13 17.50 -8.78 -23.17
N VAL A 14 17.50 -7.76 -22.31
CA VAL A 14 16.28 -7.26 -21.67
C VAL A 14 15.39 -6.61 -22.74
N ASP A 15 14.17 -7.10 -22.88
CA ASP A 15 13.19 -6.60 -23.86
C ASP A 15 12.32 -5.48 -23.27
N SER A 16 11.84 -5.66 -22.04
CA SER A 16 11.00 -4.70 -21.34
C SER A 16 11.23 -4.74 -19.83
N VAL A 17 10.79 -3.68 -19.14
CA VAL A 17 10.88 -3.56 -17.67
C VAL A 17 9.48 -3.36 -17.13
N GLN A 18 9.04 -4.30 -16.27
CA GLN A 18 7.77 -4.21 -15.57
C GLN A 18 7.97 -3.58 -14.21
N PHE A 19 7.22 -2.52 -13.92
CA PHE A 19 7.17 -1.90 -12.60
C PHE A 19 6.02 -2.47 -11.80
N GLY A 20 6.24 -2.66 -10.51
CA GLY A 20 5.24 -3.15 -9.57
C GLY A 20 5.66 -2.86 -8.14
N THR A 21 4.76 -3.14 -7.22
CA THR A 21 5.02 -3.12 -5.78
C THR A 21 5.17 -4.56 -5.31
N LEU A 22 6.19 -4.84 -4.52
CA LEU A 22 6.37 -6.16 -3.91
C LEU A 22 5.36 -6.36 -2.79
N SER A 23 4.63 -7.47 -2.82
CA SER A 23 3.79 -7.89 -1.70
C SER A 23 4.66 -8.41 -0.54
N PRO A 24 4.17 -8.33 0.72
CA PRO A 24 4.91 -8.86 1.87
C PRO A 24 5.27 -10.35 1.72
N GLU A 25 4.38 -11.14 1.11
CA GLU A 25 4.62 -12.55 0.82
C GLU A 25 5.75 -12.76 -0.19
N GLU A 26 5.80 -11.95 -1.25
CA GLU A 26 6.89 -12.01 -2.23
C GLU A 26 8.23 -11.63 -1.59
N ILE A 27 8.26 -10.60 -0.75
CA ILE A 27 9.47 -10.18 -0.03
C ILE A 27 9.98 -11.35 0.83
N LYS A 28 9.10 -12.02 1.58
CA LYS A 28 9.46 -13.19 2.39
C LYS A 28 9.96 -14.36 1.54
N ARG A 29 9.32 -14.63 0.38
CA ARG A 29 9.73 -15.72 -0.53
C ARG A 29 11.07 -15.45 -1.22
N TYR A 30 11.38 -14.21 -1.58
CA TYR A 30 12.66 -13.85 -2.18
C TYR A 30 13.80 -13.76 -1.17
N SER A 31 13.47 -13.59 0.11
CA SER A 31 14.44 -13.36 1.14
C SER A 31 15.15 -14.64 1.57
N VAL A 32 16.46 -14.54 1.79
CA VAL A 32 17.31 -15.65 2.27
C VAL A 32 17.54 -15.64 3.78
N ALA A 33 17.23 -14.52 4.45
CA ALA A 33 17.49 -14.31 5.86
C ALA A 33 16.45 -13.33 6.46
N ASN A 34 15.95 -13.67 7.66
CA ASN A 34 15.28 -12.70 8.51
C ASN A 34 16.33 -11.99 9.37
N VAL A 35 16.37 -10.66 9.31
CA VAL A 35 17.30 -9.83 10.08
C VAL A 35 16.55 -9.28 11.29
N ASP A 36 16.81 -9.87 12.45
CA ASP A 36 16.15 -9.53 13.72
C ASP A 36 17.12 -8.92 14.73
N GLN A 37 18.43 -9.07 14.50
CA GLN A 37 19.46 -8.60 15.42
C GLN A 37 20.20 -7.38 14.87
N PRO A 38 20.36 -6.32 15.67
CA PRO A 38 21.13 -5.14 15.25
C PRO A 38 22.64 -5.39 15.24
N THR A 39 23.10 -6.47 15.88
CA THR A 39 24.51 -6.82 15.99
C THR A 39 25.06 -7.30 14.65
N ILE A 40 26.16 -6.71 14.21
CA ILE A 40 26.80 -7.04 12.92
C ILE A 40 27.76 -8.22 13.06
N PHE A 41 28.62 -8.19 14.08
CA PHE A 41 29.64 -9.22 14.34
C PHE A 41 29.57 -9.70 15.79
N GLU A 42 29.79 -11.00 16.00
CA GLU A 42 29.90 -11.63 17.30
C GLU A 42 31.16 -12.50 17.31
N GLY A 43 32.07 -12.26 18.26
CA GLY A 43 33.35 -12.98 18.33
C GLY A 43 34.22 -12.83 17.07
N GLY A 44 34.13 -11.69 16.37
CA GLY A 44 34.88 -11.42 15.14
C GLY A 44 34.32 -12.12 13.89
N LYS A 45 33.19 -12.84 14.00
CA LYS A 45 32.50 -13.46 12.87
C LYS A 45 31.18 -12.74 12.59
N PRO A 46 30.72 -12.70 11.32
CA PRO A 46 29.41 -12.12 11.01
C PRO A 46 28.31 -12.89 11.73
N LYS A 47 27.33 -12.16 12.27
CA LYS A 47 26.25 -12.76 13.05
C LYS A 47 25.12 -13.23 12.15
N VAL A 48 24.67 -14.48 12.34
CA VAL A 48 23.46 -14.99 11.68
C VAL A 48 22.23 -14.29 12.27
N GLY A 49 21.32 -13.83 11.42
CA GLY A 49 20.21 -12.95 11.79
C GLY A 49 20.60 -11.48 11.99
N GLY A 50 21.90 -11.16 11.83
CA GLY A 50 22.42 -9.81 11.89
C GLY A 50 22.44 -9.10 10.53
N LEU A 51 22.86 -7.84 10.53
CA LEU A 51 22.95 -7.03 9.30
C LEU A 51 23.99 -7.56 8.29
N ALA A 52 25.01 -8.28 8.78
CA ALA A 52 26.05 -8.91 7.94
C ALA A 52 25.87 -10.43 7.83
N ASP A 53 24.62 -10.92 7.84
CA ASP A 53 24.32 -12.34 7.72
C ASP A 53 25.02 -12.96 6.49
N PRO A 54 25.85 -14.01 6.65
CA PRO A 54 26.62 -14.61 5.55
C PRO A 54 25.78 -15.11 4.38
N ARG A 55 24.48 -15.37 4.58
CA ARG A 55 23.54 -15.78 3.53
C ARG A 55 23.22 -14.62 2.59
N MET A 56 23.27 -13.38 3.06
CA MET A 56 23.00 -12.18 2.26
C MET A 56 24.21 -11.77 1.39
N GLY A 57 25.39 -12.32 1.68
CA GLY A 57 26.63 -12.04 0.99
C GLY A 57 27.80 -11.93 1.97
N THR A 58 29.00 -11.78 1.44
CA THR A 58 30.23 -11.65 2.23
C THR A 58 31.07 -10.51 1.69
N ILE A 59 31.70 -9.77 2.60
CA ILE A 59 32.73 -8.77 2.28
C ILE A 59 34.15 -9.34 2.44
N ASP A 60 34.27 -10.48 3.12
CA ASP A 60 35.56 -11.13 3.35
C ASP A 60 35.95 -11.93 2.11
N ARG A 61 37.21 -11.80 1.70
CA ARG A 61 37.79 -12.49 0.54
C ARG A 61 37.98 -13.99 0.78
N ASN A 62 38.13 -14.38 2.05
CA ASN A 62 38.40 -15.76 2.45
C ASN A 62 37.13 -16.54 2.80
N VAL A 63 35.97 -15.88 2.77
CA VAL A 63 34.67 -16.48 3.07
C VAL A 63 33.82 -16.47 1.81
N LEU A 64 33.05 -17.53 1.60
CA LEU A 64 32.10 -17.63 0.50
C LEU A 64 30.68 -17.32 1.02
N CYS A 65 29.85 -16.76 0.14
CA CYS A 65 28.44 -16.53 0.44
C CYS A 65 27.72 -17.86 0.71
N GLU A 66 26.96 -17.98 1.80
CA GLU A 66 26.28 -19.25 2.12
C GLU A 66 25.13 -19.59 1.16
N THR A 67 24.61 -18.61 0.42
CA THR A 67 23.50 -18.82 -0.53
C THR A 67 23.97 -19.25 -1.92
N CYS A 68 24.91 -18.52 -2.54
CA CYS A 68 25.37 -18.82 -3.90
C CYS A 68 26.76 -19.47 -3.96
N ASN A 69 27.46 -19.55 -2.83
CA ASN A 69 28.82 -20.07 -2.72
C ASN A 69 29.87 -19.35 -3.61
N CYS A 70 29.55 -18.11 -4.03
CA CYS A 70 30.47 -17.25 -4.76
C CYS A 70 31.29 -16.37 -3.80
N ASN A 71 32.43 -15.88 -4.31
CA ASN A 71 33.25 -14.88 -3.65
C ASN A 71 32.59 -13.48 -3.67
N PHE A 72 33.17 -12.52 -2.97
CA PHE A 72 32.66 -11.14 -2.88
C PHE A 72 32.59 -10.38 -4.22
N GLN A 73 33.29 -10.81 -5.28
CA GLN A 73 33.29 -10.15 -6.59
C GLN A 73 32.18 -10.68 -7.51
N GLU A 74 31.87 -11.97 -7.40
CA GLU A 74 30.88 -12.65 -8.26
C GLU A 74 29.48 -12.70 -7.61
N CYS A 75 29.41 -12.66 -6.28
CA CYS A 75 28.13 -12.63 -5.57
C CYS A 75 27.39 -11.31 -5.84
N PRO A 76 26.15 -11.33 -6.36
CA PRO A 76 25.35 -10.11 -6.58
C PRO A 76 24.77 -9.52 -5.28
N GLY A 77 24.87 -10.26 -4.17
CA GLY A 77 24.12 -10.01 -2.94
C GLY A 77 22.73 -10.63 -2.98
N HIS A 78 22.24 -11.03 -1.81
CA HIS A 78 20.91 -11.63 -1.65
C HIS A 78 20.09 -10.82 -0.66
N PHE A 79 18.81 -10.65 -0.97
CA PHE A 79 17.93 -9.84 -0.13
C PHE A 79 17.61 -10.55 1.19
N GLY A 80 17.75 -9.80 2.29
CA GLY A 80 17.14 -10.12 3.57
C GLY A 80 15.76 -9.47 3.68
N HIS A 81 15.03 -9.82 4.73
CA HIS A 81 13.84 -9.09 5.15
C HIS A 81 13.90 -8.88 6.66
N HIS A 82 13.18 -7.88 7.13
CA HIS A 82 12.91 -7.69 8.54
C HIS A 82 11.41 -7.54 8.71
N GLU A 83 10.83 -8.36 9.58
CA GLU A 83 9.42 -8.30 9.92
C GLU A 83 9.18 -7.21 10.96
N LEU A 84 8.44 -6.18 10.55
CA LEU A 84 8.04 -5.10 11.45
C LEU A 84 6.98 -5.60 12.42
N ALA A 85 7.06 -5.18 13.68
CA ALA A 85 6.06 -5.52 14.69
C ALA A 85 4.66 -4.99 14.34
N VAL A 86 4.60 -3.85 13.64
CA VAL A 86 3.36 -3.20 13.20
C VAL A 86 3.48 -2.71 11.74
N PRO A 87 2.38 -2.67 10.97
CA PRO A 87 2.40 -2.15 9.61
C PRO A 87 2.66 -0.64 9.61
N VAL A 88 3.53 -0.18 8.72
CA VAL A 88 3.89 1.24 8.58
C VAL A 88 3.54 1.73 7.18
N PHE A 89 3.01 2.96 7.09
CA PHE A 89 2.75 3.58 5.79
C PHE A 89 4.04 3.93 5.06
N HIS A 90 4.15 3.47 3.80
CA HIS A 90 5.23 3.88 2.93
C HIS A 90 5.07 5.35 2.51
N LEU A 91 6.05 6.20 2.85
CA LEU A 91 6.06 7.65 2.61
C LEU A 91 5.73 8.02 1.16
N GLY A 92 6.33 7.30 0.19
CA GLY A 92 6.11 7.54 -1.23
C GLY A 92 4.68 7.27 -1.71
N PHE A 93 3.86 6.54 -0.94
CA PHE A 93 2.48 6.21 -1.30
C PHE A 93 1.43 6.95 -0.47
N GLN A 94 1.82 7.74 0.54
CA GLN A 94 0.87 8.42 1.43
C GLN A 94 -0.18 9.25 0.68
N THR A 95 0.24 9.99 -0.36
CA THR A 95 -0.69 10.82 -1.16
C THR A 95 -1.65 9.97 -2.00
N SER A 96 -1.22 8.79 -2.46
CA SER A 96 -2.05 7.84 -3.18
C SER A 96 -3.05 7.17 -2.25
N VAL A 97 -2.60 6.75 -1.07
CA VAL A 97 -3.44 6.19 -0.01
C VAL A 97 -4.53 7.19 0.40
N LEU A 98 -4.18 8.47 0.62
CA LEU A 98 -5.15 9.52 0.94
C LEU A 98 -6.28 9.62 -0.09
N LYS A 99 -5.94 9.58 -1.38
CA LYS A 99 -6.91 9.64 -2.47
C LYS A 99 -7.82 8.42 -2.48
N ILE A 100 -7.27 7.23 -2.22
CA ILE A 100 -8.03 5.98 -2.12
C ILE A 100 -9.00 6.04 -0.94
N LEU A 101 -8.52 6.41 0.25
CA LEU A 101 -9.34 6.53 1.46
C LEU A 101 -10.51 7.50 1.29
N ARG A 102 -10.32 8.60 0.55
CA ARG A 102 -11.38 9.56 0.20
C ARG A 102 -12.29 9.12 -0.95
N SER A 103 -11.97 8.02 -1.63
CA SER A 103 -12.75 7.49 -2.76
C SER A 103 -13.59 6.28 -2.38
N VAL A 104 -13.29 5.61 -1.27
CA VAL A 104 -13.99 4.43 -0.78
C VAL A 104 -14.77 4.75 0.49
N CYS A 105 -15.88 4.06 0.71
CA CYS A 105 -16.65 4.17 1.92
C CYS A 105 -15.88 3.55 3.09
N PHE A 106 -15.74 4.30 4.19
CA PHE A 106 -15.10 3.80 5.42
C PHE A 106 -15.83 2.59 6.03
N SER A 107 -17.15 2.46 5.82
CA SER A 107 -17.97 1.40 6.44
C SER A 107 -18.13 0.17 5.55
N CYS A 108 -18.54 0.32 4.28
CA CYS A 108 -18.81 -0.82 3.39
C CYS A 108 -17.70 -1.12 2.37
N SER A 109 -16.61 -0.34 2.39
CA SER A 109 -15.45 -0.46 1.48
C SER A 109 -15.76 -0.33 -0.02
N ARG A 110 -17.02 -0.01 -0.40
CA ARG A 110 -17.41 0.26 -1.79
C ARG A 110 -16.90 1.62 -2.24
N ILE A 111 -16.61 1.77 -3.52
CA ILE A 111 -16.28 3.07 -4.09
C ILE A 111 -17.49 4.01 -3.97
N LEU A 112 -17.28 5.26 -3.56
CA LEU A 112 -18.36 6.23 -3.33
C LEU A 112 -19.05 6.70 -4.62
N CYS A 113 -18.58 6.27 -5.78
CA CYS A 113 -19.09 6.65 -7.09
C CYS A 113 -20.04 5.55 -7.61
N ASP A 114 -21.22 5.94 -8.08
CA ASP A 114 -22.25 5.01 -8.56
C ASP A 114 -22.01 4.65 -10.03
N ARG A 115 -22.19 3.39 -10.42
CA ARG A 115 -22.08 2.91 -11.81
C ARG A 115 -23.15 3.50 -12.73
N THR A 116 -24.27 3.93 -12.18
CA THR A 116 -25.34 4.61 -12.92
C THR A 116 -24.99 6.06 -13.27
N ASP A 117 -24.02 6.68 -12.58
CA ASP A 117 -23.62 8.06 -12.84
C ASP A 117 -22.90 8.15 -14.20
N PRO A 118 -23.42 8.91 -15.18
CA PRO A 118 -22.79 9.06 -16.49
C PRO A 118 -21.38 9.65 -16.41
N ALA A 119 -21.09 10.46 -15.39
CA ALA A 119 -19.74 10.98 -15.17
C ALA A 119 -18.77 9.87 -14.73
N PHE A 120 -19.24 8.88 -13.96
CA PHE A 120 -18.43 7.73 -13.56
C PHE A 120 -18.28 6.71 -14.70
N GLN A 121 -19.32 6.49 -15.50
CA GLN A 121 -19.22 5.67 -16.73
C GLN A 121 -18.11 6.18 -17.66
N LYS A 122 -18.06 7.50 -17.89
CA LYS A 122 -16.97 8.15 -18.64
C LYS A 122 -15.60 7.94 -18.01
N CYS A 123 -15.51 7.78 -16.68
CA CYS A 123 -14.25 7.41 -16.04
C CYS A 123 -13.83 5.98 -16.37
N LEU A 124 -14.77 5.04 -16.39
CA LEU A 124 -14.51 3.63 -16.69
C LEU A 124 -14.03 3.42 -18.13
N GLU A 125 -14.55 4.21 -19.07
CA GLU A 125 -14.13 4.21 -20.47
C GLU A 125 -12.71 4.76 -20.68
N CYS A 126 -12.12 5.45 -19.70
CA CYS A 126 -10.79 6.04 -19.84
C CYS A 126 -9.70 4.95 -19.79
N PRO A 127 -8.90 4.74 -20.87
CA PRO A 127 -7.88 3.69 -20.90
C PRO A 127 -6.68 4.02 -20.01
N ASN A 128 -6.33 5.31 -19.89
CA ASN A 128 -5.20 5.74 -19.07
C ASN A 128 -5.54 5.64 -17.57
N ALA A 129 -4.93 4.69 -16.88
CA ALA A 129 -5.19 4.41 -15.46
C ALA A 129 -4.96 5.62 -14.54
N LYS A 130 -3.92 6.43 -14.80
CA LYS A 130 -3.61 7.62 -13.98
C LYS A 130 -4.70 8.69 -14.13
N GLN A 131 -5.18 8.87 -15.35
CA GLN A 131 -6.27 9.81 -15.63
C GLN A 131 -7.60 9.30 -15.05
N ARG A 132 -7.91 8.01 -15.23
CA ARG A 132 -9.08 7.36 -14.65
C ARG A 132 -9.13 7.51 -13.13
N GLN A 133 -8.02 7.25 -12.43
CA GLN A 133 -7.92 7.47 -10.99
C GLN A 133 -8.17 8.93 -10.60
N ARG A 134 -7.54 9.89 -11.31
CA ARG A 134 -7.72 11.32 -11.03
C ARG A 134 -9.17 11.77 -11.19
N MET A 135 -9.85 11.31 -12.24
CA MET A 135 -11.25 11.64 -12.48
C MET A 135 -12.17 11.01 -11.43
N THR A 136 -11.96 9.74 -11.13
CA THR A 136 -12.71 9.01 -10.09
C THR A 136 -12.58 9.68 -8.74
N TYR A 137 -11.37 10.05 -8.33
CA TYR A 137 -11.13 10.78 -7.08
C TYR A 137 -11.89 12.11 -7.02
N LYS A 138 -11.97 12.86 -8.14
CA LYS A 138 -12.72 14.13 -8.17
C LYS A 138 -14.21 13.93 -7.92
N LEU A 139 -14.80 12.86 -8.46
CA LEU A 139 -16.21 12.54 -8.25
C LEU A 139 -16.49 12.11 -6.81
N CYS A 140 -15.59 11.34 -6.22
CA CYS A 140 -15.81 10.77 -4.90
C CYS A 140 -15.42 11.74 -3.75
N ALA A 141 -14.40 12.61 -3.91
CA ALA A 141 -13.88 13.46 -2.82
C ALA A 141 -14.88 14.48 -2.24
N GLY A 142 -15.91 14.84 -3.00
CA GLY A 142 -16.99 15.74 -2.56
C GLY A 142 -18.10 15.02 -1.77
N LYS A 143 -18.20 13.70 -1.86
CA LYS A 143 -19.28 12.94 -1.24
C LYS A 143 -19.08 12.86 0.27
N ARG A 144 -20.16 13.08 1.01
CA ARG A 144 -20.16 13.08 2.48
C ARG A 144 -20.97 11.94 3.06
N ASP A 145 -21.76 11.26 2.25
CA ASP A 145 -22.57 10.13 2.66
C ASP A 145 -22.46 9.03 1.59
N CYS A 146 -22.49 7.77 2.03
CA CYS A 146 -22.47 6.62 1.13
C CYS A 146 -23.89 6.33 0.65
N SER A 147 -24.24 6.87 -0.51
CA SER A 147 -25.52 6.64 -1.17
C SER A 147 -25.30 6.15 -2.61
N PHE A 148 -26.01 5.09 -2.98
CA PHE A 148 -26.07 4.51 -4.33
C PHE A 148 -27.54 4.29 -4.65
N GLY A 149 -27.94 4.46 -5.91
CA GLY A 149 -29.33 4.30 -6.32
C GLY A 149 -30.16 5.58 -6.15
N GLY A 150 -30.37 6.26 -7.27
CA GLY A 150 -31.31 7.38 -7.41
C GLY A 150 -31.72 7.63 -8.86
N GLY A 151 -31.55 6.63 -9.74
CA GLY A 151 -32.09 6.65 -11.09
C GLY A 151 -33.40 5.90 -11.10
N ASN A 152 -34.51 6.61 -11.33
CA ASN A 152 -35.78 5.98 -11.67
C ASN A 152 -35.64 5.40 -13.09
N ASP A 153 -35.28 4.14 -13.22
CA ASP A 153 -35.49 3.39 -14.46
C ASP A 153 -36.22 2.09 -14.08
N GLU A 154 -37.53 2.07 -14.32
CA GLU A 154 -38.42 0.93 -14.07
C GLU A 154 -38.21 -0.24 -15.06
N ASP A 155 -37.09 -0.26 -15.81
CA ASP A 155 -36.86 -1.15 -16.95
C ASP A 155 -35.56 -1.98 -16.88
N LEU A 156 -35.05 -2.33 -15.68
CA LEU A 156 -33.94 -3.27 -15.56
C LEU A 156 -34.28 -4.45 -14.65
N MET A 157 -34.19 -5.64 -15.24
CA MET A 157 -34.29 -6.98 -14.65
C MET A 157 -33.62 -7.06 -13.28
N GLU A 158 -34.15 -7.90 -12.39
CA GLU A 158 -33.58 -8.26 -11.07
C GLU A 158 -32.12 -8.72 -11.20
N ASP A 159 -31.20 -7.75 -11.19
CA ASP A 159 -29.78 -7.94 -11.01
C ASP A 159 -29.43 -7.36 -9.64
N ASP A 160 -28.55 -8.03 -8.91
CA ASP A 160 -28.12 -7.76 -7.52
C ASP A 160 -27.43 -6.37 -7.34
N THR A 161 -27.51 -5.51 -8.36
CA THR A 161 -26.87 -4.20 -8.49
C THR A 161 -27.66 -3.05 -7.85
N ALA A 162 -28.89 -3.29 -7.39
CA ALA A 162 -29.71 -2.32 -6.66
C ALA A 162 -29.45 -2.30 -5.13
N GLN A 163 -28.31 -2.82 -4.67
CA GLN A 163 -27.96 -2.72 -3.25
C GLN A 163 -27.44 -1.31 -2.94
N GLY A 164 -28.36 -0.45 -2.48
CA GLY A 164 -28.12 0.94 -2.12
C GLY A 164 -26.93 1.16 -1.17
N GLY A 165 -26.52 2.42 -1.06
CA GLY A 165 -25.41 2.81 -0.18
C GLY A 165 -25.69 2.53 1.28
N CYS A 166 -24.64 2.22 2.06
CA CYS A 166 -24.78 1.93 3.50
C CYS A 166 -25.14 3.16 4.34
N SER A 167 -25.33 4.33 3.70
CA SER A 167 -25.71 5.61 4.31
C SER A 167 -24.71 6.15 5.34
N ALA A 168 -23.56 5.50 5.51
CA ALA A 168 -22.53 5.95 6.43
C ALA A 168 -21.93 7.29 5.99
N ARG A 169 -21.77 8.20 6.96
CA ARG A 169 -21.12 9.49 6.75
C ARG A 169 -19.62 9.30 6.57
N GLN A 170 -19.05 10.00 5.60
CA GLN A 170 -17.65 9.91 5.24
C GLN A 170 -16.83 10.95 6.03
N PRO A 171 -15.72 10.54 6.67
CA PRO A 171 -14.87 11.46 7.40
C PRO A 171 -14.08 12.38 6.46
N ASP A 172 -13.73 13.57 6.94
CA ASP A 172 -12.71 14.39 6.29
C ASP A 172 -11.33 13.90 6.77
N ILE A 173 -10.67 13.13 5.91
CA ILE A 173 -9.37 12.53 6.17
C ILE A 173 -8.29 13.49 5.68
N LYS A 174 -7.38 13.92 6.55
CA LYS A 174 -6.22 14.78 6.23
C LYS A 174 -4.91 14.05 6.53
N LEU A 175 -3.87 14.35 5.75
CA LEU A 175 -2.52 13.90 6.04
C LEU A 175 -1.80 15.01 6.83
N ASN A 176 -1.40 14.71 8.07
CA ASN A 176 -0.60 15.59 8.89
C ASN A 176 0.76 14.94 9.15
N ALA A 177 1.78 15.41 8.42
CA ALA A 177 3.11 14.81 8.36
C ALA A 177 3.06 13.29 8.06
N LEU A 178 3.21 12.46 9.09
CA LEU A 178 3.25 11.00 8.97
C LEU A 178 1.95 10.29 9.35
N ARG A 179 0.91 11.04 9.74
CA ARG A 179 -0.34 10.48 10.27
C ARG A 179 -1.54 10.88 9.42
N PHE A 180 -2.47 9.94 9.23
CA PHE A 180 -3.79 10.23 8.68
C PHE A 180 -4.74 10.55 9.83
N ILE A 181 -5.39 11.71 9.77
CA ILE A 181 -6.36 12.15 10.77
C ILE A 181 -7.73 12.15 10.10
N ALA A 182 -8.65 11.34 10.60
CA ALA A 182 -10.03 11.28 10.14
C ALA A 182 -10.93 12.08 11.09
N THR A 183 -11.69 13.04 10.57
CA THR A 183 -12.61 13.85 11.35
C THR A 183 -14.05 13.62 10.90
N PHE A 184 -14.93 13.26 11.84
CA PHE A 184 -16.35 13.11 11.58
C PHE A 184 -17.06 14.39 12.01
N LYS A 185 -17.55 15.17 11.05
CA LYS A 185 -18.37 16.34 11.37
C LYS A 185 -19.74 15.87 11.83
N GLN A 186 -20.15 16.27 13.04
CA GLN A 186 -21.52 16.07 13.48
C GLN A 186 -22.50 16.80 12.54
N ARG A 187 -23.74 16.32 12.46
CA ARG A 187 -24.79 17.01 11.71
C ARG A 187 -25.15 18.22 12.58
N SER A 188 -24.95 19.44 12.09
CA SER A 188 -25.46 20.60 12.81
C SER A 188 -26.97 20.39 12.99
N LYS A 189 -27.40 20.21 14.24
CA LYS A 189 -28.77 20.58 14.59
C LYS A 189 -28.88 22.05 14.20
N ARG A 190 -29.99 22.43 13.54
CA ARG A 190 -30.35 23.84 13.34
C ARG A 190 -30.08 24.57 14.65
N ASP A 191 -29.41 25.73 14.54
CA ASP A 191 -29.18 26.65 15.65
C ASP A 191 -30.41 26.73 16.56
N ASP A 192 -30.29 26.15 17.74
CA ASP A 192 -30.61 26.83 18.98
C ASP A 192 -29.76 26.20 20.09
N SER A 193 -28.96 27.08 20.72
CA SER A 193 -28.19 26.94 21.97
C SER A 193 -27.01 25.96 22.04
N GLU A 194 -25.84 26.61 22.13
CA GLU A 194 -24.78 26.45 23.15
C GLU A 194 -23.74 25.33 22.98
N ASP A 195 -22.50 25.80 23.07
CA ASP A 195 -21.22 25.11 22.95
C ASP A 195 -21.06 23.94 23.91
N GLU A 196 -20.56 22.81 23.41
CA GLU A 196 -19.76 21.85 24.19
C GLU A 196 -18.90 21.04 23.18
N ASP A 197 -17.64 21.45 23.04
CA ASP A 197 -16.61 20.73 22.30
C ASP A 197 -16.30 19.40 23.03
N GLU A 198 -16.93 18.29 22.63
CA GLU A 198 -16.52 16.95 23.05
C GLU A 198 -15.27 16.51 22.27
N GLU A 199 -14.12 16.59 22.94
CA GLU A 199 -12.84 16.05 22.52
C GLU A 199 -12.87 14.50 22.54
N LEU A 200 -13.33 13.88 21.45
CA LEU A 200 -13.33 12.42 21.31
C LEU A 200 -11.97 11.90 20.85
N GLY A 201 -11.14 11.57 21.85
CA GLY A 201 -10.33 10.35 21.91
C GLY A 201 -9.25 10.17 20.84
N THR A 202 -8.04 10.64 21.15
CA THR A 202 -6.82 10.01 20.64
C THR A 202 -6.79 8.55 21.11
N MET A 203 -6.92 7.60 20.18
CA MET A 203 -6.45 6.23 20.44
C MET A 203 -4.91 6.28 20.45
N GLU A 204 -4.36 6.61 21.61
CA GLU A 204 -3.00 6.21 21.96
C GLU A 204 -3.06 4.72 22.28
N GLU A 205 -2.48 3.90 21.40
CA GLU A 205 -2.14 2.52 21.75
C GLU A 205 -1.08 2.60 22.85
N GLN A 206 -1.45 2.13 24.04
CA GLN A 206 -0.54 1.89 25.16
C GLN A 206 0.36 0.69 24.84
N GLU A 207 1.63 0.89 25.19
CA GLU A 207 2.80 -0.02 25.28
C GLU A 207 2.64 -1.51 24.93
#